data_AF-A0A7K9SEU2-F1
#
_entry.id   AF-A0A7K9SEU2-F1
#
_cell.length_a   1.000
_cell.length_b   1.000
_cell.length_c   1.000
_cell.angle_alpha   90.00
_cell.angle_beta   90.00
_cell.angle_gamma   90.00
#
_symmetry.space_group_name_H-M   'P 1'
#
loop_
_entity.id
_entity.type
_entity.pdbx_description
1 polymer ?
#
loop_
_entity_poly.entity_id
_entity_poly.type
_entity_poly.pdbx_seq_one_letter_code
_entity_poly.pdbx_strand_id
1 'polypeptide(L)'
;KLQVLLPHMVEVLQDGHTDVRMNVLLVFRNVMGHLTRKEASSIAVHLAEKLPPFFDDESNQMRELSISLFRDAVEAVVGHDKRRMKKKVRRSLIPLFFHMCDKHNSVAR
;
A
#
# COMPACT_ATOMS: atom_id res chain seq x y z
N LYS A 1 -1.70 -17.92 -7.74
CA LYS A 1 -0.40 -18.29 -7.10
C LYS A 1 0.24 -17.17 -6.27
N LEU A 2 -0.14 -15.89 -6.45
CA LEU A 2 0.37 -14.79 -5.61
C LEU A 2 -0.11 -14.80 -4.15
N GLN A 3 -1.30 -15.35 -3.90
CA GLN A 3 -1.85 -15.42 -2.55
C GLN A 3 -0.97 -16.21 -1.57
N VAL A 4 -0.15 -17.14 -2.08
CA VAL A 4 0.81 -17.91 -1.28
C VAL A 4 2.03 -17.07 -0.90
N LEU A 5 2.39 -16.08 -1.72
CA LEU A 5 3.54 -15.21 -1.48
C LEU A 5 3.19 -14.00 -0.59
N LEU A 6 1.90 -13.67 -0.45
CA LEU A 6 1.44 -12.54 0.36
C LEU A 6 1.96 -12.56 1.81
N PRO A 7 1.87 -13.68 2.56
CA PRO A 7 2.33 -13.70 3.94
C PRO A 7 3.83 -13.40 4.03
N HIS A 8 4.63 -14.03 3.18
CA HIS A 8 6.08 -13.82 3.13
C HIS A 8 6.45 -12.39 2.73
N MET A 9 5.76 -11.81 1.74
CA MET A 9 5.98 -10.42 1.35
C MET A 9 5.60 -9.46 2.48
N VAL A 10 4.57 -9.77 3.26
CA VAL A 10 4.16 -8.97 4.42
C VAL A 10 5.17 -9.10 5.57
N GLU A 11 5.74 -10.27 5.81
CA GLU A 11 6.84 -10.48 6.77
C GLU A 11 8.06 -9.62 6.37
N VAL A 12 8.42 -9.63 5.09
CA VAL A 12 9.52 -8.80 4.57
C VAL A 12 9.24 -7.31 4.74
N LEU A 13 7.98 -6.87 4.63
CA LEU A 13 7.61 -5.47 4.91
C LEU A 13 7.82 -5.09 6.39
N GLN A 14 7.74 -6.04 7.31
CA GLN A 14 7.88 -5.78 8.75
C GLN A 14 9.35 -5.75 9.18
N ASP A 15 10.14 -6.74 8.75
CA ASP A 15 11.49 -6.96 9.28
C ASP A 15 12.63 -6.73 8.27
N GLY A 16 12.30 -6.40 7.02
CA GLY A 16 13.28 -6.19 5.95
C GLY A 16 13.99 -4.84 5.98
N HIS A 17 15.19 -4.79 5.40
CA HIS A 17 15.87 -3.52 5.12
C HIS A 17 15.06 -2.64 4.16
N THR A 18 15.26 -1.32 4.21
CA THR A 18 14.47 -0.33 3.46
C THR A 18 14.43 -0.61 1.96
N ASP A 19 15.56 -0.96 1.35
CA ASP A 19 15.67 -1.34 -0.06
C ASP A 19 14.86 -2.60 -0.40
N VAL A 20 14.91 -3.61 0.46
CA VAL A 20 14.13 -4.85 0.29
C VAL A 20 12.64 -4.54 0.41
N ARG A 21 12.24 -3.73 1.38
CA ARG A 21 10.84 -3.29 1.57
C ARG A 21 10.33 -2.54 0.34
N MET A 22 11.12 -1.62 -0.21
CA MET A 22 10.77 -0.90 -1.46
C MET A 22 10.58 -1.86 -2.64
N ASN A 23 11.50 -2.82 -2.81
CA ASN A 23 11.38 -3.83 -3.86
C ASN A 23 10.08 -4.63 -3.75
N VAL A 24 9.69 -5.01 -2.53
CA VAL A 24 8.42 -5.70 -2.29
C VAL A 24 7.22 -4.82 -2.67
N LEU A 25 7.23 -3.53 -2.33
CA LEU A 25 6.16 -2.60 -2.73
C LEU A 25 6.07 -2.44 -4.26
N LEU A 26 7.21 -2.38 -4.96
CA LEU A 26 7.26 -2.34 -6.42
C LEU A 26 6.71 -3.63 -7.05
N VAL A 27 7.05 -4.79 -6.49
CA VAL A 27 6.50 -6.07 -6.94
C VAL A 27 4.99 -6.08 -6.78
N PHE A 28 4.44 -5.60 -5.65
CA PHE A 28 3.00 -5.49 -5.49
C PHE A 28 2.36 -4.61 -6.56
N ARG A 29 2.92 -3.43 -6.79
CA ARG A 29 2.42 -2.49 -7.80
C ARG A 29 2.37 -3.11 -9.20
N ASN A 30 3.43 -3.80 -9.59
CA ASN A 30 3.53 -4.43 -10.92
C ASN A 30 2.62 -5.63 -11.06
N VAL A 31 2.48 -6.44 -10.01
CA VAL A 31 1.78 -7.72 -10.11
C VAL A 31 0.27 -7.58 -9.93
N MET A 32 -0.22 -6.57 -9.20
CA MET A 32 -1.66 -6.40 -8.99
C MET A 32 -2.45 -6.30 -10.31
N GLY A 33 -1.89 -5.67 -11.35
CA GLY A 33 -2.51 -5.56 -12.67
C GLY A 33 -2.64 -6.89 -13.44
N HIS A 34 -1.92 -7.93 -13.02
CA HIS A 34 -1.95 -9.26 -13.64
C HIS A 34 -2.90 -10.24 -12.93
N LEU A 35 -3.57 -9.80 -11.86
CA LEU A 35 -4.48 -10.64 -11.10
C LEU A 35 -5.92 -10.47 -11.59
N THR A 36 -6.76 -11.47 -11.31
CA THR A 36 -8.20 -11.26 -11.49
C THR A 36 -8.67 -10.12 -10.59
N ARG A 37 -9.71 -9.39 -11.02
CA ARG A 37 -10.30 -8.29 -10.25
C ARG A 37 -10.65 -8.67 -8.80
N LYS A 38 -11.09 -9.92 -8.57
CA LYS A 38 -11.42 -10.43 -7.24
C LYS A 38 -10.17 -10.70 -6.39
N GLU A 39 -9.13 -11.28 -6.98
CA GLU A 39 -7.85 -11.50 -6.30
C GLU A 39 -7.19 -10.17 -5.95
N ALA A 40 -7.08 -9.25 -6.92
CA ALA A 40 -6.52 -7.92 -6.72
C ALA A 40 -7.25 -7.18 -5.59
N SER A 41 -8.59 -7.22 -5.56
CA SER A 41 -9.39 -6.57 -4.51
C SER A 41 -9.09 -7.10 -3.10
N SER A 42 -8.98 -8.42 -2.94
CA SER A 42 -8.67 -9.01 -1.62
C SER A 42 -7.26 -8.62 -1.15
N ILE A 43 -6.29 -8.61 -2.06
CA ILE A 43 -4.91 -8.21 -1.79
C ILE A 43 -4.81 -6.73 -1.46
N ALA A 44 -5.48 -5.88 -2.23
CA ALA A 44 -5.52 -4.44 -2.02
C ALA A 44 -6.00 -4.08 -0.61
N VAL A 45 -7.02 -4.77 -0.09
CA VAL A 45 -7.47 -4.58 1.30
C VAL A 45 -6.37 -4.92 2.31
N HIS A 46 -5.59 -5.98 2.06
CA HIS A 46 -4.49 -6.36 2.94
C HIS A 46 -3.34 -5.36 2.89
N LEU A 47 -2.98 -4.88 1.69
CA LEU A 47 -1.95 -3.85 1.52
C LEU A 47 -2.34 -2.55 2.23
N ALA A 48 -3.58 -2.09 2.10
CA ALA A 48 -4.04 -0.88 2.78
C ALA A 48 -4.00 -0.97 4.32
N GLU A 49 -3.95 -2.17 4.89
CA GLU A 49 -3.71 -2.35 6.32
C GLU A 49 -2.23 -2.21 6.71
N LYS A 50 -1.32 -2.58 5.81
CA LYS A 50 0.12 -2.67 6.09
C LYS A 50 0.90 -1.45 5.66
N LEU A 51 0.38 -0.66 4.72
CA LEU A 51 1.06 0.52 4.18
C LEU A 51 1.18 1.74 5.13
N PRO A 52 0.21 2.03 6.03
CA PRO A 52 0.24 3.29 6.79
C PRO A 52 1.52 3.60 7.57
N PRO A 53 2.22 2.64 8.19
CA PRO A 53 3.49 2.91 8.86
C PRO A 53 4.59 3.48 7.94
N PHE A 54 4.52 3.23 6.62
CA PHE A 54 5.52 3.73 5.66
C PHE A 54 5.21 5.14 5.15
N PHE A 55 4.04 5.70 5.50
CA PHE A 55 3.72 7.07 5.14
C PHE A 55 4.66 8.04 5.83
N ASP A 56 5.06 7.76 7.07
CA ASP A 56 5.98 8.59 7.85
C ASP A 56 7.45 8.14 7.77
N ASP A 57 7.82 7.34 6.76
CA ASP A 57 9.20 6.87 6.59
C ASP A 57 10.16 8.03 6.30
N GLU A 58 11.41 7.96 6.78
CA GLU A 58 12.43 9.00 6.55
C GLU A 58 12.75 9.17 5.06
N SER A 59 12.69 8.07 4.30
CA SER A 59 12.90 8.09 2.85
C SER A 59 11.70 8.68 2.13
N ASN A 60 11.89 9.79 1.42
CA ASN A 60 10.85 10.39 0.57
C ASN A 60 10.35 9.42 -0.50
N GLN A 61 11.23 8.56 -1.03
CA GLN A 61 10.85 7.53 -2.00
C GLN A 61 9.93 6.47 -1.38
N MET A 62 10.17 6.09 -0.13
CA MET A 62 9.30 5.14 0.58
C MET A 62 7.93 5.74 0.85
N ARG A 63 7.89 7.01 1.29
CA ARG A 63 6.62 7.74 1.48
C ARG A 63 5.83 7.80 0.19
N GLU A 64 6.45 8.25 -0.90
CA GLU A 64 5.83 8.33 -2.21
C GLU A 64 5.30 6.97 -2.69
N LEU A 65 6.14 5.93 -2.61
CA LEU A 65 5.77 4.60 -3.08
C LEU A 65 4.63 3.99 -2.26
N SER A 66 4.65 4.15 -0.94
CA SER A 66 3.61 3.61 -0.07
C SER A 66 2.29 4.36 -0.19
N ILE A 67 2.31 5.70 -0.28
CA ILE A 67 1.10 6.53 -0.48
C ILE A 67 0.49 6.27 -1.85
N SER A 68 1.30 6.22 -2.92
CA SER A 68 0.82 5.93 -4.27
C SER A 68 0.22 4.51 -4.37
N LEU A 69 0.89 3.50 -3.83
CA LEU A 69 0.36 2.13 -3.79
C LEU A 69 -0.91 2.04 -2.94
N PHE A 70 -1.02 2.82 -1.86
CA PHE A 70 -2.25 2.88 -1.05
C PHE A 70 -3.42 3.42 -1.86
N ARG A 71 -3.22 4.49 -2.64
CA ARG A 71 -4.22 5.03 -3.56
C ARG A 71 -4.62 3.97 -4.59
N ASP A 72 -3.66 3.35 -5.27
CA ASP A 72 -3.90 2.29 -6.25
C ASP A 72 -4.72 1.13 -5.64
N ALA A 73 -4.41 0.75 -4.39
CA ALA A 73 -5.16 -0.26 -3.65
C ALA A 73 -6.61 0.17 -3.36
N VAL A 74 -6.84 1.42 -2.95
CA VAL A 74 -8.20 1.94 -2.69
C VAL A 74 -9.06 1.91 -3.96
N GLU A 75 -8.48 2.26 -5.11
CA GLU A 75 -9.15 2.27 -6.41
C GLU A 75 -9.47 0.87 -6.94
N ALA A 76 -8.60 -0.11 -6.66
CA ALA A 76 -8.74 -1.49 -7.14
C ALA A 76 -9.85 -2.32 -6.45
N VAL A 77 -10.42 -1.84 -5.34
CA VAL A 77 -11.31 -2.64 -4.47
C VAL A 77 -12.76 -2.70 -4.95
N VAL A 78 -13.35 -3.90 -4.90
CA VAL A 78 -14.66 -4.18 -5.52
C VAL A 78 -15.56 -5.01 -4.62
N GLY A 79 -16.87 -4.98 -4.87
CA GLY A 79 -17.85 -5.81 -4.15
C GLY A 79 -17.78 -5.68 -2.62
N HIS A 80 -17.77 -6.82 -1.93
CA HIS A 80 -17.79 -6.88 -0.46
C HIS A 80 -16.53 -6.29 0.20
N ASP A 81 -15.39 -6.26 -0.50
CA ASP A 81 -14.14 -5.71 0.01
C ASP A 81 -14.19 -4.19 0.19
N LYS A 82 -15.08 -3.48 -0.53
CA LYS A 82 -15.26 -2.01 -0.34
C LYS A 82 -15.59 -1.66 1.11
N ARG A 83 -16.37 -2.52 1.78
CA ARG A 83 -16.73 -2.32 3.20
C ARG A 83 -15.51 -2.48 4.11
N ARG A 84 -14.64 -3.47 3.84
CA ARG A 84 -13.40 -3.69 4.57
C ARG A 84 -12.42 -2.52 4.35
N MET A 85 -12.28 -2.09 3.09
CA MET A 85 -11.41 -0.98 2.70
C MET A 85 -11.79 0.33 3.40
N LYS A 86 -13.09 0.65 3.51
CA LYS A 86 -13.56 1.88 4.18
C LYS A 86 -13.00 2.05 5.60
N LYS A 87 -12.84 0.97 6.36
CA LYS A 87 -12.24 1.01 7.71
C LYS A 87 -10.74 1.33 7.65
N LYS A 88 -10.03 0.81 6.65
CA LYS A 88 -8.59 1.06 6.45
C LYS A 88 -8.35 2.50 6.03
N VAL A 89 -9.07 2.98 5.01
CA VAL A 89 -9.03 4.39 4.54
C VAL A 89 -9.22 5.35 5.71
N ARG A 90 -10.27 5.17 6.52
CA ARG A 90 -10.54 6.04 7.68
C ARG A 90 -9.37 6.17 8.64
N ARG A 91 -8.62 5.09 8.89
CA ARG A 91 -7.45 5.11 9.79
C ARG A 91 -6.26 5.82 9.16
N SER A 92 -6.17 5.78 7.83
CA SER A 92 -5.11 6.43 7.05
C SER A 92 -5.37 7.91 6.76
N LEU A 93 -6.59 8.42 6.97
CA LEU A 93 -6.92 9.80 6.60
C LEU A 93 -6.08 10.86 7.33
N ILE A 94 -5.84 10.67 8.64
CA ILE A 94 -5.05 11.63 9.42
C ILE A 94 -3.59 11.69 8.93
N PRO A 95 -2.83 10.57 8.84
CA PRO A 95 -1.46 10.65 8.33
C PRO A 95 -1.41 11.18 6.89
N LEU A 96 -2.33 10.75 6.00
CA LEU A 96 -2.40 11.27 4.64
C LEU A 96 -2.65 12.78 4.58
N PHE A 97 -3.48 13.32 5.48
CA PHE A 97 -3.73 14.75 5.56
C PHE A 97 -2.45 15.54 5.87
N PHE A 98 -1.61 15.05 6.79
CA PHE A 98 -0.33 15.69 7.09
C PHE A 98 0.64 15.66 5.90
N HIS A 99 0.62 14.59 5.08
CA HIS A 99 1.47 14.52 3.88
C HIS A 99 1.07 15.47 2.75
N MET A 100 -0.13 16.04 2.76
CA MET A 100 -0.49 17.12 1.82
C MET A 100 0.40 18.36 1.97
N CYS A 101 1.16 18.47 3.06
CA CYS A 101 2.13 19.52 3.31
C CYS A 101 3.59 19.01 3.29
N ASP A 102 3.86 17.83 2.72
CA ASP A 102 5.23 17.31 2.62
C ASP A 102 6.12 18.27 1.81
N LYS A 103 7.39 18.38 2.20
CA LYS A 103 8.40 19.19 1.50
C LYS A 103 8.67 18.68 0.08
N HIS A 104 8.43 17.39 -0.16
CA HIS A 104 8.62 16.77 -1.45
C HIS A 104 7.28 16.74 -2.21
N ASN A 105 7.24 17.46 -3.32
CA ASN A 105 6.04 17.57 -4.16
C ASN A 105 5.52 16.22 -4.67
N SER A 106 6.37 15.20 -4.81
CA SER A 106 5.93 13.86 -5.23
C SER A 106 5.15 13.12 -4.14
N VAL A 107 5.35 13.46 -2.88
CA VAL A 107 4.63 12.91 -1.72
C VAL A 107 3.34 13.69 -1.45
N ALA A 108 3.37 15.02 -1.62
CA ALA A 108 2.25 15.90 -1.34
C ALA A 108 1.11 15.87 -2.39
N ARG A 109 1.25 15.09 -3.47
CA ARG A 109 0.35 15.05 -4.63
C ARG A 109 -0.38 13.73 -4.83
#